data_AF-A0A2V2S3X3-F1
#
_entry.id   AF-A0A2V2S3X3-F1
#
_cell.length_a   1.000
_cell.length_b   1.000
_cell.length_c   1.000
_cell.angle_alpha   90.00
_cell.angle_beta   90.00
_cell.angle_gamma   90.00
#
_symmetry.space_group_name_H-M   'P 1'
#
loop_
_entity.id
_entity.type
_entity.pdbx_description
1 polymer ?
#
loop_
_entity_poly.entity_id
_entity_poly.type
_entity_poly.pdbx_seq_one_letter_code
_entity_poly.pdbx_strand_id
1 'polypeptide(L)'
;MRSKKYTVRSLTLGQDKNSSTEFNLEFEGKRAFVIWDSFALGDYRIEARMEIDPMLLQEAGGKGSDFLYCGEIILPKPENN
;
A
#
# COMPACT_ATOMS: atom_id res chain seq x y z
N MET A 1 17.54 -5.57 7.79
CA MET A 1 16.71 -4.73 8.65
C MET A 1 15.29 -5.27 8.54
N ARG A 2 14.66 -5.72 9.63
CA ARG A 2 13.34 -6.37 9.57
C ARG A 2 12.28 -5.27 9.52
N SER A 3 11.87 -4.86 8.32
CA SER A 3 10.83 -3.85 8.18
C SER A 3 9.51 -4.41 8.71
N LYS A 4 8.88 -3.68 9.64
CA LYS A 4 7.58 -4.06 10.18
C LYS A 4 6.54 -3.70 9.12
N LYS A 5 5.79 -4.72 8.67
CA LYS A 5 4.68 -4.54 7.73
C LYS A 5 3.41 -4.26 8.52
N TYR A 6 2.68 -3.25 8.09
CA TYR A 6 1.37 -2.86 8.60
C TYR A 6 0.33 -3.06 7.51
N THR A 7 -0.95 -3.17 7.86
CA THR A 7 -2.02 -3.20 6.86
C THR A 7 -2.63 -1.81 6.72
N VAL A 8 -2.64 -1.27 5.51
CA VAL A 8 -3.30 0.01 5.20
C VAL A 8 -4.47 -0.21 4.26
N ARG A 9 -5.59 0.43 4.58
CA ARG A 9 -6.77 0.48 3.73
C ARG A 9 -6.80 1.80 2.99
N SER A 10 -6.96 1.76 1.67
CA SER A 10 -7.14 2.97 0.85
C SER A 10 -8.40 2.87 0.03
N LEU A 11 -8.98 4.03 -0.31
CA LEU A 11 -9.89 4.12 -1.44
C LEU A 11 -9.04 4.24 -2.70
N THR A 12 -9.22 3.30 -3.63
CA THR A 12 -8.55 3.33 -4.93
C THR A 12 -9.55 3.86 -5.95
N LEU A 13 -9.23 4.98 -6.59
CA LEU A 13 -10.02 5.54 -7.68
C LEU A 13 -9.69 4.78 -8.98
N GLY A 14 -10.29 3.60 -9.14
CA GLY A 14 -10.39 2.92 -10.42
C GLY A 14 -11.68 3.35 -11.13
N GLN A 15 -11.61 3.64 -12.44
CA GLN A 15 -12.72 4.08 -13.29
C GLN A 15 -14.11 3.65 -12.77
N ASP A 16 -14.86 4.62 -12.25
CA ASP A 16 -16.26 4.54 -11.80
C ASP A 16 -16.64 3.63 -10.62
N LYS A 17 -15.69 3.06 -9.87
CA LYS A 17 -16.01 2.37 -8.60
C LYS A 17 -15.01 2.71 -7.49
N ASN A 18 -15.53 3.33 -6.42
CA ASN A 18 -14.84 3.42 -5.14
C ASN A 18 -14.65 2.01 -4.58
N SER A 19 -13.51 1.39 -4.88
CA SER A 19 -13.13 0.12 -4.30
C SER A 19 -12.14 0.38 -3.17
N SER A 20 -12.39 -0.26 -2.04
CA SER A 20 -11.42 -0.25 -0.95
C SER A 20 -10.41 -1.36 -1.18
N THR A 21 -9.13 -1.00 -1.22
CA THR A 21 -8.02 -1.93 -1.39
C THR A 21 -7.16 -1.93 -0.13
N GLU A 22 -6.74 -3.11 0.30
CA GLU A 22 -5.80 -3.29 1.41
C GLU A 22 -4.40 -3.54 0.85
N PHE A 23 -3.41 -2.83 1.38
CA PHE A 23 -2.00 -2.98 1.03
C PHE A 23 -1.16 -3.25 2.27
N ASN A 24 0.01 -3.83 2.07
CA ASN A 24 1.04 -3.79 3.09
C ASN A 24 1.69 -2.41 3.09
N LEU A 25 1.97 -1.88 4.27
CA LEU A 25 2.59 -0.59 4.51
C LEU A 25 3.92 -0.79 5.23
N GLU A 26 4.94 -0.10 4.76
CA GLU A 26 6.28 -0.08 5.32
C GLU A 26 6.72 1.37 5.59
N PHE A 27 7.43 1.58 6.71
CA PHE A 27 8.02 2.87 7.05
C PHE A 27 9.54 2.80 6.95
N GLU A 28 10.14 3.80 6.30
CA GLU A 28 11.59 4.00 6.23
C GLU A 28 11.92 5.41 6.72
N GLY A 29 12.26 5.52 8.01
CA GLY A 29 12.44 6.82 8.67
C GLY A 29 11.15 7.62 8.72
N LYS A 30 11.08 8.73 7.99
CA LYS A 30 9.88 9.59 7.88
C LYS A 30 9.03 9.29 6.65
N ARG A 31 9.42 8.32 5.81
CA ARG A 31 8.74 7.99 4.56
C ARG A 31 7.85 6.77 4.77
N ALA A 32 6.74 6.72 4.04
CA ALA A 32 5.78 5.61 4.06
C ALA A 32 5.63 5.03 2.66
N PHE A 33 5.57 3.70 2.57
CA PHE A 33 5.50 2.98 1.31
C PHE A 33 4.41 1.91 1.36
N VAL A 34 3.53 1.90 0.36
CA VAL A 34 2.63 0.78 0.13
C VAL A 34 3.30 -0.23 -0.79
N ILE A 35 3.22 -1.51 -0.45
CA ILE A 35 3.67 -2.61 -1.31
C ILE A 35 2.47 -2.99 -2.18
N TRP A 36 2.55 -2.63 -3.46
CA TRP A 36 1.47 -2.82 -4.43
C TRP A 36 1.52 -4.21 -5.06
N ASP A 37 2.72 -4.72 -5.33
CA ASP A 37 2.94 -6.03 -5.94
C ASP A 37 4.17 -6.70 -5.34
N SER A 38 4.18 -8.02 -5.34
CA SER A 38 5.35 -8.81 -4.96
C SER A 38 5.40 -10.12 -5.71
N PHE A 39 6.56 -10.45 -6.26
CA PHE A 39 6.80 -11.73 -6.92
C PHE A 39 8.08 -12.37 -6.40
N ALA A 40 8.11 -13.71 -6.46
CA ALA A 40 9.28 -14.49 -6.12
C ALA A 40 10.14 -14.72 -7.37
N LEU A 41 11.44 -14.50 -7.25
CA LEU A 41 12.45 -14.82 -8.25
C LEU A 41 13.50 -15.74 -7.60
N GLY A 42 13.26 -17.06 -7.68
CA GLY A 42 14.02 -18.04 -6.92
C GLY A 42 13.84 -17.83 -5.41
N ASP A 43 14.95 -17.67 -4.69
CA ASP A 43 14.96 -17.39 -3.24
C ASP A 43 14.76 -15.91 -2.90
N TYR A 44 14.70 -15.04 -3.92
CA TYR A 44 14.52 -13.61 -3.74
C TYR A 44 13.04 -13.23 -3.84
N ARG A 45 12.60 -12.31 -2.99
CA ARG A 45 11.31 -11.65 -3.11
C ARG A 45 11.52 -10.23 -3.60
N ILE A 46 10.96 -9.91 -4.76
CA ILE A 46 10.98 -8.56 -5.33
C ILE A 46 9.63 -7.93 -5.02
N GLU A 47 9.66 -6.73 -4.45
CA GLU A 47 8.47 -5.99 -4.03
C GLU A 47 8.42 -4.65 -4.75
N ALA A 48 7.32 -4.39 -5.45
CA ALA A 48 7.04 -3.10 -6.04
C ALA A 48 6.39 -2.21 -4.97
N ARG A 49 7.16 -1.24 -4.47
CA ARG A 49 6.73 -0.28 -3.46
C ARG A 49 6.44 1.09 -4.07
N MET A 50 5.37 1.73 -3.60
CA MET A 50 4.99 3.10 -3.96
C MET A 50 5.05 3.97 -2.72
N GLU A 51 5.74 5.10 -2.80
CA GLU A 51 5.76 6.07 -1.72
C GLU A 51 4.41 6.78 -1.61
N ILE A 52 3.94 6.95 -0.39
CA ILE A 52 2.71 7.68 -0.06
C ILE A 52 3.02 8.77 0.97
N ASP A 53 2.17 9.79 1.04
CA ASP A 53 2.32 10.84 2.04
C ASP A 53 1.92 10.30 3.43
N PRO A 54 2.87 10.16 4.38
CA PRO A 54 2.56 9.67 5.72
C PRO A 54 1.62 10.59 6.50
N MET A 55 1.50 11.87 6.13
CA MET A 55 0.58 12.82 6.80
C MET A 55 -0.89 12.51 6.49
N LEU A 56 -1.16 11.73 5.44
CA LEU A 56 -2.50 11.31 5.05
C LEU A 56 -2.89 9.94 5.63
N LEU A 57 -2.04 9.34 6.46
CA LEU A 57 -2.35 8.13 7.22
C LEU A 57 -3.07 8.48 8.52
N GLN A 58 -4.17 7.80 8.77
CA GLN A 58 -4.91 7.85 10.04
C GLN A 58 -4.89 6.47 10.67
N GLU A 59 -4.72 6.41 12.00
CA GLU A 59 -4.86 5.14 12.71
C GLU A 59 -6.28 4.59 12.54
N ALA A 60 -6.38 3.35 12.08
CA ALA A 60 -7.67 2.70 11.94
C ALA A 60 -8.07 2.12 13.31
N GLY A 61 -9.08 2.71 13.96
CA GLY A 61 -9.57 2.25 15.27
C GLY A 61 -10.33 0.91 15.27
N GLY A 62 -10.27 0.11 14.19
CA GLY A 62 -11.10 -1.07 13.96
C GLY A 62 -10.31 -2.35 13.69
N LYS A 63 -10.98 -3.51 13.72
CA LYS A 63 -10.37 -4.81 13.36
C LYS A 63 -10.22 -4.92 11.84
N GLY A 64 -8.98 -5.03 11.35
CA GLY A 64 -8.68 -5.41 9.96
C GLY A 64 -7.56 -4.62 9.28
N SER A 65 -7.28 -3.40 9.73
CA SER A 65 -6.21 -2.55 9.20
C SER A 65 -5.56 -1.80 10.35
N ASP A 66 -4.26 -1.53 10.26
CA ASP A 66 -3.56 -0.65 11.21
C ASP A 66 -3.81 0.83 10.84
N PHE A 67 -3.90 1.13 9.54
CA PHE A 67 -4.07 2.48 9.03
C PHE A 67 -5.16 2.60 7.96
N LEU A 68 -5.78 3.78 7.90
CA LEU A 68 -6.58 4.25 6.78
C LEU A 68 -5.76 5.33 6.06
N TYR A 69 -5.58 5.18 4.74
CA TYR A 69 -4.99 6.22 3.91
C TYR A 69 -6.09 7.07 3.28
N CYS A 70 -6.04 8.38 3.54
CA CYS A 70 -7.01 9.35 3.05
C CYS A 70 -6.58 10.07 1.76
N GLY A 71 -5.40 9.76 1.23
CA GLY A 71 -4.96 10.23 -0.09
C GLY A 71 -5.43 9.32 -1.22
N GLU A 72 -5.11 9.72 -2.44
CA GLU A 72 -5.34 8.89 -3.62
C GLU A 72 -4.16 7.94 -3.85
N ILE A 73 -4.44 6.66 -4.07
CA ILE A 73 -3.48 5.69 -4.57
C ILE A 73 -3.84 5.39 -6.02
N ILE A 74 -3.00 5.85 -6.95
CA ILE A 74 -3.15 5.60 -8.37
C ILE A 74 -2.26 4.40 -8.71
N LEU A 75 -2.88 3.22 -8.81
CA LEU A 75 -2.14 2.03 -9.23
C LEU A 75 -1.86 2.09 -10.74
N PRO A 76 -0.63 1.85 -11.18
CA PRO A 76 -0.36 1.68 -12.61
C PRO A 76 -1.19 0.50 -13.12
N LYS A 77 -1.90 0.68 -14.24
CA LYS A 77 -2.57 -0.44 -14.90
C LYS A 77 -1.49 -1.43 -15.35
N PRO A 78 -1.67 -2.75 -15.17
CA PRO A 78 -0.90 -3.69 -15.97
C PRO A 78 -1.22 -3.37 -17.43
N GLU A 79 -0.23 -2.88 -18.19
CA GLU A 79 -0.38 -2.84 -19.64
C GLU A 79 -0.56 -4.29 -20.10
N ASN A 80 -1.69 -4.54 -20.77
CA ASN A 80 -2.06 -5.84 -21.32
C ASN A 80 -0.85 -6.56 -21.93
N ASN A 81 -0.61 -7.79 -21.50
CA ASN A 81 0.15 -8.78 -22.25
C ASN A 81 -0.84 -9.67 -23.01
#